data_AF-A0A9Q1JFV8-F1
#
_entry.id   AF-A0A9Q1JFV8-F1
#
_cell.length_a   1.000
_cell.length_b   1.000
_cell.length_c   1.000
_cell.angle_alpha   90.00
_cell.angle_beta   90.00
_cell.angle_gamma   90.00
#
_symmetry.space_group_name_H-M   'P 1'
#
loop_
_entity.id
_entity.type
_entity.pdbx_description
1 polymer ?
#
loop_
_entity_poly.entity_id
_entity_poly.type
_entity_poly.pdbx_seq_one_letter_code
_entity_poly.pdbx_strand_id
1 'polypeptide(L)'
;MERERSTNFIILAVLTLVIKGSWHFRQVVLSSLVVIWGLRLGLFLLLRILLWGEDRRFDEMRGNLVKLAVFWVFQAVWVWTVSLPVTIVNASDRNPSLQAVDIIGWIMWTIGFLIEATADQEKLSFKNSPENRGKWCNVGLWKYSRHPNYFGEVSIASLYNLLSVTVVIDIGAHIYSSAPVLKGAEWLVILGPAFLTFLLLFVSGIPLLEPFYHTYFNVSCPQDSSDKKYGNVASYRQYKKLTSPLVPLPPAVYGHLPSWFKRIFLFEFPFYSRNLAQESYTT
;
A
#
# COMPACT_ATOMS: atom_id res chain seq x y z
N MET A 1 4.62 -13.23 8.75
CA MET A 1 5.33 -11.95 9.03
C MET A 1 4.54 -10.70 8.64
N GLU A 2 3.94 -10.60 7.45
CA GLU A 2 3.00 -9.49 7.18
C GLU A 2 1.85 -9.44 8.21
N ARG A 3 1.48 -10.61 8.77
CA ARG A 3 0.56 -10.76 9.90
C ARG A 3 1.05 -10.07 11.17
N GLU A 4 2.33 -10.19 11.50
CA GLU A 4 2.91 -9.58 12.72
C GLU A 4 2.88 -8.06 12.61
N ARG A 5 3.12 -7.50 11.42
CA ARG A 5 2.90 -6.07 11.17
C ARG A 5 1.46 -5.65 11.46
N SER A 6 0.49 -6.39 10.90
CA SER A 6 -0.94 -6.13 11.09
C SER A 6 -1.34 -6.12 12.57
N THR A 7 -0.90 -7.13 13.31
CA THR A 7 -1.15 -7.22 14.75
C THR A 7 -0.46 -6.09 15.51
N ASN A 8 0.76 -5.70 15.13
CA ASN A 8 1.47 -4.61 15.78
C ASN A 8 0.76 -3.26 15.60
N PHE A 9 0.16 -3.00 14.43
CA PHE A 9 -0.65 -1.79 14.21
C PHE A 9 -1.87 -1.73 15.14
N ILE A 10 -2.58 -2.85 15.28
CA ILE A 10 -3.73 -2.97 16.19
C ILE A 10 -3.28 -2.75 17.64
N ILE A 11 -2.20 -3.42 18.06
CA ILE A 11 -1.66 -3.30 19.42
C ILE A 11 -1.28 -1.86 19.71
N LEU A 12 -0.54 -1.18 18.81
CA LEU A 12 -0.14 0.21 19.03
C LEU A 12 -1.33 1.16 19.11
N ALA A 13 -2.32 1.02 18.23
CA ALA A 13 -3.52 1.86 18.26
C ALA A 13 -4.30 1.70 19.58
N VAL A 14 -4.54 0.47 20.03
CA VAL A 14 -5.27 0.19 21.27
C VAL A 14 -4.45 0.60 22.49
N LEU A 15 -3.16 0.25 22.53
CA LEU A 15 -2.28 0.52 23.66
C LEU A 15 -2.12 2.02 23.89
N THR A 16 -1.90 2.81 22.82
CA THR A 16 -1.74 4.26 22.94
C THR A 16 -3.03 4.94 23.41
N LEU A 17 -4.20 4.47 22.97
CA LEU A 17 -5.49 4.97 23.42
C LEU A 17 -5.76 4.64 24.90
N VAL A 18 -5.50 3.40 25.31
CA VAL A 18 -5.73 2.93 26.69
C VAL A 18 -4.76 3.58 27.67
N ILE A 19 -3.46 3.68 27.33
CA ILE A 19 -2.46 4.32 28.21
C ILE A 19 -2.76 5.80 28.40
N LYS A 20 -3.20 6.51 27.36
CA LYS A 20 -3.54 7.93 27.48
C LYS A 20 -4.73 8.15 28.42
N GLY A 21 -5.75 7.29 28.34
CA GLY A 21 -6.95 7.39 29.16
C GLY A 21 -7.91 8.54 28.77
N SER A 22 -7.60 9.30 27.71
CA SER A 22 -8.52 10.25 27.08
C SER A 22 -9.24 9.58 25.90
N TRP A 23 -10.55 9.76 25.83
CA TRP A 23 -11.40 9.12 24.81
C TRP A 23 -12.11 10.18 23.97
N HIS A 24 -11.34 11.09 23.37
CA HIS A 24 -11.92 12.07 22.47
C HIS A 24 -12.45 11.41 21.19
N PHE A 25 -13.50 11.97 20.61
CA PHE A 25 -14.17 11.38 19.45
C PHE A 25 -13.19 11.05 18.30
N ARG A 26 -12.27 11.97 17.98
CA ARG A 26 -11.24 11.76 16.95
C ARG A 26 -10.31 10.57 17.27
N GLN A 27 -9.89 10.44 18.54
CA GLN A 27 -9.00 9.35 18.98
C GLN A 27 -9.67 7.98 18.83
N VAL A 28 -10.94 7.90 19.25
CA VAL A 28 -11.75 6.68 19.12
C VAL A 28 -11.96 6.32 17.66
N VAL A 29 -12.35 7.29 16.82
CA VAL A 29 -12.58 7.05 15.39
C VAL A 29 -11.30 6.59 14.71
N LEU A 30 -10.19 7.33 14.83
CA LEU A 30 -8.93 6.97 14.19
C LEU A 30 -8.40 5.61 14.66
N SER A 31 -8.43 5.34 15.96
CA SER A 31 -8.01 4.04 16.49
C SER A 31 -8.90 2.92 15.95
N SER A 32 -10.21 3.14 15.83
CA SER A 32 -11.16 2.18 15.25
C SER A 32 -10.86 1.91 13.77
N LEU A 33 -10.56 2.94 12.98
CA LEU A 33 -10.17 2.80 11.58
C LEU A 33 -8.90 1.96 11.42
N VAL A 34 -7.87 2.21 12.24
CA VAL A 34 -6.63 1.41 12.24
C VAL A 34 -6.91 -0.05 12.63
N VAL A 35 -7.76 -0.28 13.64
CA VAL A 35 -8.14 -1.63 14.06
C VAL A 35 -8.90 -2.35 12.94
N ILE A 36 -9.89 -1.72 12.31
CA ILE A 36 -10.66 -2.31 11.20
C ILE A 36 -9.73 -2.66 10.04
N TRP A 37 -8.84 -1.74 9.66
CA TRP A 37 -7.86 -1.98 8.59
C TRP A 37 -6.89 -3.12 8.94
N GLY A 38 -6.32 -3.11 10.15
CA GLY A 38 -5.40 -4.13 10.62
C GLY A 38 -6.05 -5.51 10.78
N LEU A 39 -7.33 -5.57 11.19
CA LEU A 39 -8.06 -6.83 11.27
C LEU A 39 -8.32 -7.40 9.87
N ARG A 40 -8.71 -6.57 8.90
CA ARG A 40 -8.92 -7.01 7.52
C ARG A 40 -7.64 -7.53 6.89
N LEU A 41 -6.53 -6.79 7.02
CA LEU A 41 -5.23 -7.22 6.51
C LEU A 41 -4.77 -8.51 7.18
N GLY A 42 -4.91 -8.61 8.51
CA GLY A 42 -4.58 -9.82 9.27
C GLY A 42 -5.39 -11.04 8.86
N LEU A 43 -6.71 -10.87 8.67
CA LEU A 43 -7.63 -11.92 8.24
C LEU A 43 -7.33 -12.38 6.81
N PHE A 44 -7.11 -11.45 5.88
CA PHE A 44 -6.75 -11.78 4.50
C PHE A 44 -5.46 -12.61 4.42
N LEU A 45 -4.44 -12.23 5.20
CA LEU A 45 -3.18 -12.97 5.27
C LEU A 45 -3.35 -14.34 5.94
N LEU A 46 -4.22 -14.46 6.95
CA LEU A 46 -4.56 -15.75 7.56
C LEU A 46 -5.23 -16.68 6.56
N LEU A 47 -6.27 -16.20 5.86
CA LEU A 47 -6.99 -16.97 4.84
C LEU A 47 -6.05 -17.41 3.72
N ARG A 48 -5.14 -16.54 3.28
CA ARG A 48 -4.14 -16.86 2.25
C ARG A 48 -3.26 -18.04 2.64
N ILE A 49 -2.77 -18.09 3.87
CA ILE A 49 -1.89 -19.16 4.34
C ILE A 49 -2.68 -20.47 4.47
N LEU A 50 -3.90 -20.43 4.99
CA LEU A 50 -4.76 -21.60 5.10
C LEU A 50 -5.08 -22.22 3.74
N LEU A 51 -5.17 -21.40 2.69
CA LEU A 51 -5.51 -21.85 1.33
C LEU A 51 -4.29 -22.20 0.47
N TRP A 52 -3.19 -21.46 0.55
CA TRP A 52 -2.05 -21.57 -0.39
C TRP A 52 -0.74 -22.02 0.24
N GLY A 53 -0.71 -22.27 1.56
CA GLY A 53 0.47 -22.80 2.25
C GLY A 53 1.49 -21.73 2.68
N GLU A 54 2.64 -22.20 3.17
CA GLU A 54 3.66 -21.39 3.84
C GLU A 54 4.46 -20.49 2.88
N ASP A 55 4.83 -19.30 3.38
CA ASP A 55 5.60 -18.31 2.62
C ASP A 55 7.09 -18.66 2.63
N ARG A 56 7.56 -19.33 1.56
CA ARG A 56 8.95 -19.84 1.40
C ARG A 56 10.05 -18.77 1.41
N ARG A 57 9.70 -17.48 1.44
CA ARG A 57 10.67 -16.36 1.45
C ARG A 57 11.56 -16.34 2.70
N PHE A 58 11.15 -17.00 3.79
CA PHE A 58 11.91 -17.02 5.05
C PHE A 58 12.89 -18.18 5.20
N ASP A 59 12.79 -19.22 4.37
CA ASP A 59 13.69 -20.38 4.47
C ASP A 59 15.15 -19.98 4.22
N GLU A 60 15.37 -19.02 3.34
CA GLU A 60 16.72 -18.54 3.00
C GLU A 60 17.32 -17.56 4.03
N MET A 61 16.49 -16.93 4.87
CA MET A 61 16.95 -15.89 5.82
C MET A 61 17.32 -16.45 7.21
N ARG A 62 16.84 -17.64 7.56
CA ARG A 62 17.10 -18.27 8.87
C ARG A 62 18.57 -18.63 9.13
N GLY A 63 19.38 -18.74 8.07
CA GLY A 63 20.79 -19.13 8.16
C GLY A 63 21.77 -18.02 8.57
N ASN A 64 21.33 -16.76 8.69
CA ASN A 64 22.21 -15.63 8.99
C ASN A 64 21.58 -14.66 9.99
N LEU A 65 22.11 -14.63 11.21
CA LEU A 65 21.62 -13.78 12.30
C LEU A 65 21.66 -12.28 11.98
N VAL A 66 22.64 -11.81 11.21
CA VAL A 66 22.75 -10.39 10.82
C VAL A 66 21.64 -10.02 9.85
N LYS A 67 21.36 -10.88 8.85
CA LYS A 67 20.24 -10.66 7.91
C LYS A 67 18.90 -10.66 8.64
N LEU A 68 18.73 -11.56 9.61
CA LEU A 68 17.55 -11.61 10.46
C LEU A 68 17.40 -10.33 11.29
N ALA A 69 18.46 -9.85 11.93
CA ALA A 69 18.44 -8.64 12.73
C ALA A 69 18.12 -7.39 11.91
N VAL A 70 18.79 -7.18 10.77
CA VAL A 70 18.51 -6.06 9.86
C VAL A 70 17.06 -6.07 9.40
N PHE A 71 16.54 -7.25 9.08
CA PHE A 71 15.16 -7.42 8.68
C PHE A 71 14.17 -7.01 9.79
N TRP A 72 14.39 -7.46 11.03
CA TRP A 72 13.51 -7.10 12.16
C TRP A 72 13.57 -5.62 12.52
N VAL A 73 14.76 -5.02 12.49
CA VAL A 73 14.92 -3.56 12.70
C VAL A 73 14.16 -2.79 11.64
N PHE A 74 14.26 -3.21 10.37
CA PHE A 74 13.52 -2.58 9.29
C PHE A 74 12.00 -2.70 9.47
N GLN A 75 11.49 -3.86 9.91
CA GLN A 75 10.07 -4.03 10.24
C GLN A 75 9.62 -3.13 11.39
N ALA A 76 10.44 -3.01 12.45
CA ALA A 76 10.14 -2.16 13.59
C ALA A 76 10.06 -0.68 13.18
N VAL A 77 11.05 -0.20 12.42
CA VAL A 77 11.06 1.17 11.87
C VAL A 77 9.85 1.43 10.98
N TRP A 78 9.47 0.45 10.15
CA TRP A 78 8.28 0.56 9.31
C TRP A 78 7.01 0.72 10.14
N VAL A 79 6.74 -0.23 11.04
CA VAL A 79 5.53 -0.22 11.86
C VAL A 79 5.46 1.06 12.69
N TRP A 80 6.59 1.48 13.28
CA TRP A 80 6.66 2.72 14.03
C TRP A 80 6.31 3.93 13.17
N THR A 81 6.94 4.07 12.00
CA THR A 81 6.76 5.21 11.09
C THR A 81 5.32 5.31 10.58
N VAL A 82 4.69 4.19 10.23
CA VAL A 82 3.30 4.15 9.76
C VAL A 82 2.29 4.36 10.91
N SER A 83 2.65 4.03 12.15
CA SER A 83 1.80 4.24 13.34
C SER A 83 1.92 5.64 13.97
N LEU A 84 2.84 6.50 13.50
CA LEU A 84 3.01 7.85 14.03
C LEU A 84 1.71 8.68 14.04
N PRO A 85 0.87 8.68 12.97
CA PRO A 85 -0.35 9.48 12.94
C PRO A 85 -1.31 9.15 14.10
N VAL A 86 -1.60 7.86 14.32
CA VAL A 86 -2.50 7.43 15.42
C VAL A 86 -1.86 7.68 16.79
N THR A 87 -0.54 7.47 16.90
CA THR A 87 0.20 7.68 18.16
C THR A 87 0.17 9.14 18.59
N ILE A 88 0.38 10.08 17.65
CA ILE A 88 0.37 11.53 17.93
C ILE A 88 -1.02 12.01 18.31
N VAL A 89 -2.07 11.54 17.62
CA VAL A 89 -3.45 11.91 17.96
C VAL A 89 -3.86 11.37 19.32
N ASN A 90 -3.48 10.13 19.63
CA ASN A 90 -3.73 9.53 20.94
C ASN A 90 -2.89 10.19 22.05
N ALA A 91 -1.72 10.76 21.77
CA ALA A 91 -0.92 11.47 22.76
C ALA A 91 -1.44 12.89 23.09
N SER A 92 -2.20 13.50 22.17
CA SER A 92 -2.69 14.87 22.28
C SER A 92 -3.84 15.02 23.30
N ASP A 93 -3.78 16.07 24.12
CA ASP A 93 -4.87 16.50 25.02
C ASP A 93 -5.84 17.48 24.34
N ARG A 94 -5.60 17.84 23.08
CA ARG A 94 -6.43 18.81 22.36
C ARG A 94 -7.69 18.13 21.83
N ASN A 95 -8.84 18.74 22.10
CA ASN A 95 -10.14 18.31 21.58
C ASN A 95 -10.86 19.45 20.83
N PRO A 96 -10.32 19.92 19.70
CA PRO A 96 -11.00 20.91 18.87
C PRO A 96 -12.30 20.33 18.30
N SER A 97 -13.23 21.21 17.91
CA SER A 97 -14.47 20.82 17.26
C SER A 97 -14.21 20.10 15.94
N LEU A 98 -15.11 19.18 15.56
CA LEU A 98 -15.05 18.51 14.27
C LEU A 98 -15.14 19.52 13.12
N GLN A 99 -14.28 19.33 12.13
CA GLN A 99 -14.23 20.16 10.93
C GLN A 99 -14.59 19.33 9.69
N ALA A 100 -15.00 20.02 8.62
CA ALA A 100 -15.38 19.36 7.37
C ALA A 100 -14.28 18.44 6.81
N VAL A 101 -13.02 18.78 7.05
CA VAL A 101 -11.87 17.99 6.61
C VAL A 101 -11.71 16.66 7.36
N ASP A 102 -12.20 16.54 8.61
CA ASP A 102 -12.28 15.24 9.30
C ASP A 102 -13.23 14.30 8.55
N ILE A 103 -14.39 14.82 8.14
CA ILE A 103 -15.43 14.07 7.43
C ILE A 103 -14.92 13.66 6.04
N ILE A 104 -14.30 14.58 5.31
CA ILE A 104 -13.67 14.28 4.01
C ILE A 104 -12.63 13.17 4.19
N GLY A 105 -11.82 13.27 5.24
CA GLY A 105 -10.85 12.26 5.64
C GLY A 105 -11.47 10.88 5.90
N TRP A 106 -12.59 10.78 6.62
CA TRP A 106 -13.24 9.48 6.84
C TRP A 106 -13.89 8.91 5.58
N ILE A 107 -14.50 9.76 4.75
CA ILE A 107 -15.09 9.35 3.47
C ILE A 107 -14.01 8.78 2.55
N MET A 108 -12.93 9.53 2.36
CA MET A 108 -11.83 9.09 1.50
C MET A 108 -11.15 7.82 2.05
N TRP A 109 -11.09 7.64 3.37
CA TRP A 109 -10.51 6.45 4.00
C TRP A 109 -11.39 5.25 3.69
N THR A 110 -12.70 5.45 3.81
CA THR A 110 -13.70 4.43 3.52
C THR A 110 -13.62 4.01 2.05
N ILE A 111 -13.48 4.97 1.13
CA ILE A 111 -13.30 4.67 -0.30
C ILE A 111 -12.01 3.86 -0.52
N GLY A 112 -10.88 4.28 0.05
CA GLY A 112 -9.61 3.55 -0.06
C GLY A 112 -9.69 2.14 0.49
N PHE A 113 -10.31 1.98 1.67
CA PHE A 113 -10.55 0.68 2.31
C PHE A 113 -11.43 -0.23 1.46
N LEU A 114 -12.51 0.31 0.87
CA LEU A 114 -13.40 -0.45 -0.01
C LEU A 114 -12.67 -0.90 -1.29
N ILE A 115 -11.91 -0.01 -1.92
CA ILE A 115 -11.11 -0.37 -3.11
C ILE A 115 -10.14 -1.51 -2.78
N GLU A 116 -9.42 -1.40 -1.67
CA GLU A 116 -8.47 -2.42 -1.25
C GLU A 116 -9.16 -3.76 -0.95
N ALA A 117 -10.22 -3.74 -0.15
CA ALA A 117 -10.98 -4.93 0.23
C ALA A 117 -11.61 -5.62 -1.00
N THR A 118 -12.19 -4.86 -1.92
CA THR A 118 -12.76 -5.39 -3.17
C THR A 118 -11.66 -5.98 -4.06
N ALA A 119 -10.54 -5.30 -4.24
CA ALA A 119 -9.43 -5.80 -5.05
C ALA A 119 -8.86 -7.12 -4.51
N ASP A 120 -8.66 -7.22 -3.20
CA ASP A 120 -8.15 -8.43 -2.56
C ASP A 120 -9.15 -9.59 -2.68
N GLN A 121 -10.44 -9.33 -2.48
CA GLN A 121 -11.50 -10.34 -2.62
C GLN A 121 -11.62 -10.83 -4.07
N GLU A 122 -11.58 -9.93 -5.06
CA GLU A 122 -11.59 -10.28 -6.48
C GLU A 122 -10.41 -11.20 -6.83
N LYS A 123 -9.20 -10.87 -6.33
CA LYS A 123 -8.00 -11.66 -6.56
C LYS A 123 -8.08 -13.04 -5.90
N LEU A 124 -8.64 -13.12 -4.70
CA LEU A 124 -8.84 -14.37 -3.98
C LEU A 124 -9.82 -15.28 -4.73
N SER A 125 -10.98 -14.74 -5.11
CA SER A 125 -11.99 -15.45 -5.91
C SER A 125 -11.44 -15.90 -7.26
N PHE A 126 -10.68 -15.03 -7.95
CA PHE A 126 -10.06 -15.35 -9.23
C PHE A 126 -9.11 -16.55 -9.10
N LYS A 127 -8.23 -16.56 -8.09
CA LYS A 127 -7.26 -17.62 -7.87
C LYS A 127 -7.86 -18.94 -7.39
N ASN A 128 -8.99 -18.89 -6.69
CA ASN A 128 -9.67 -20.10 -6.21
C ASN A 128 -10.47 -20.81 -7.31
N SER A 129 -10.78 -20.14 -8.42
CA SER A 129 -11.45 -20.78 -9.55
C SER A 129 -10.51 -21.71 -10.34
N PRO A 130 -10.86 -22.99 -10.56
CA PRO A 130 -10.05 -23.92 -11.35
C PRO A 130 -9.78 -23.45 -12.78
N GLU A 131 -10.74 -22.72 -13.38
CA GLU A 131 -10.66 -22.23 -14.77
C GLU A 131 -9.60 -21.12 -14.97
N ASN A 132 -9.17 -20.51 -13.87
CA ASN A 132 -8.22 -19.41 -13.84
C ASN A 132 -6.80 -19.85 -13.46
N ARG A 133 -6.58 -21.15 -13.27
CA ARG A 133 -5.23 -21.70 -13.01
C ARG A 133 -4.28 -21.33 -14.16
N GLY A 134 -3.13 -20.76 -13.79
CA GLY A 134 -2.13 -20.32 -14.77
C GLY A 134 -2.52 -19.06 -15.56
N LYS A 135 -3.50 -18.28 -15.10
CA LYS A 135 -3.83 -16.96 -15.66
C LYS A 135 -3.49 -15.84 -14.68
N TRP A 136 -3.37 -14.61 -15.16
CA TRP A 136 -3.26 -13.42 -14.32
C TRP A 136 -4.65 -12.83 -14.05
N CYS A 137 -4.81 -12.20 -12.88
CA CYS A 137 -6.06 -11.54 -12.52
C CYS A 137 -6.23 -10.26 -13.36
N ASN A 138 -7.30 -10.18 -14.13
CA ASN A 138 -7.65 -9.04 -14.98
C ASN A 138 -9.15 -8.69 -14.89
N VAL A 139 -9.82 -9.10 -13.82
CA VAL A 139 -11.26 -8.90 -13.57
C VAL A 139 -11.50 -7.74 -12.61
N GLY A 140 -12.67 -7.11 -12.68
CA GLY A 140 -13.08 -6.07 -11.74
C GLY A 140 -12.11 -4.88 -11.70
N LEU A 141 -11.64 -4.51 -10.51
CA LEU A 141 -10.66 -3.43 -10.31
C LEU A 141 -9.32 -3.72 -10.97
N TRP A 142 -8.96 -5.00 -11.11
CA TRP A 142 -7.72 -5.43 -11.79
C TRP A 142 -7.74 -5.16 -13.29
N LYS A 143 -8.90 -4.83 -13.88
CA LYS A 143 -8.97 -4.35 -15.27
C LYS A 143 -8.46 -2.91 -15.41
N TYR A 144 -8.64 -2.11 -14.37
CA TYR A 144 -8.38 -0.66 -14.37
C TYR A 144 -7.02 -0.30 -13.79
N SER A 145 -6.48 -1.14 -12.90
CA SER A 145 -5.13 -1.01 -12.36
C SER A 145 -4.50 -2.39 -12.20
N ARG A 146 -3.17 -2.48 -12.35
CA ARG A 146 -2.43 -3.73 -12.15
C ARG A 146 -2.24 -4.06 -10.68
N HIS A 147 -2.28 -3.06 -9.80
CA HIS A 147 -2.18 -3.21 -8.35
C HIS A 147 -3.20 -2.31 -7.64
N PRO A 148 -4.52 -2.54 -7.83
CA PRO A 148 -5.58 -1.72 -7.25
C PRO A 148 -5.62 -1.78 -5.71
N ASN A 149 -5.15 -2.89 -5.13
CA ASN A 149 -5.01 -3.02 -3.68
C ASN A 149 -3.94 -2.07 -3.12
N TYR A 150 -2.80 -1.91 -3.78
CA TYR A 150 -1.78 -0.93 -3.39
C TYR A 150 -2.26 0.50 -3.57
N PHE A 151 -3.14 0.77 -4.54
CA PHE A 151 -3.76 2.09 -4.65
C PHE A 151 -4.65 2.39 -3.44
N GLY A 152 -5.44 1.42 -2.98
CA GLY A 152 -6.20 1.54 -1.73
C GLY A 152 -5.29 1.80 -0.52
N GLU A 153 -4.21 1.04 -0.39
CA GLU A 153 -3.24 1.18 0.70
C GLU A 153 -2.54 2.56 0.70
N VAL A 154 -2.09 3.04 -0.46
CA VAL A 154 -1.51 4.38 -0.63
C VAL A 154 -2.54 5.48 -0.39
N SER A 155 -3.79 5.29 -0.81
CA SER A 155 -4.88 6.25 -0.59
C SER A 155 -5.19 6.39 0.89
N ILE A 156 -5.32 5.26 1.60
CA ILE A 156 -5.50 5.21 3.05
C ILE A 156 -4.34 5.90 3.77
N ALA A 157 -3.09 5.59 3.40
CA ALA A 157 -1.91 6.19 4.02
C ALA A 157 -1.78 7.69 3.78
N SER A 158 -1.91 8.14 2.53
CA SER A 158 -1.83 9.56 2.16
C SER A 158 -2.90 10.40 2.89
N LEU A 159 -4.00 9.76 3.27
CA LEU A 159 -5.14 10.39 3.88
C LEU A 159 -5.14 10.40 5.41
N TYR A 160 -4.57 9.37 6.07
CA TYR A 160 -4.22 9.47 7.48
C TYR A 160 -3.38 10.73 7.76
N ASN A 161 -2.60 11.17 6.78
CA ASN A 161 -1.88 12.43 6.84
C ASN A 161 -2.75 13.66 6.67
N LEU A 162 -3.72 13.69 5.75
CA LEU A 162 -4.66 14.81 5.66
C LEU A 162 -5.47 14.98 6.97
N LEU A 163 -5.87 13.87 7.60
CA LEU A 163 -6.56 13.84 8.90
C LEU A 163 -5.64 14.25 10.07
N SER A 164 -4.39 13.80 10.11
CA SER A 164 -3.44 14.22 11.16
C SER A 164 -2.91 15.63 10.97
N VAL A 165 -2.75 16.10 9.74
CA VAL A 165 -2.41 17.50 9.40
C VAL A 165 -3.58 18.42 9.79
N THR A 166 -4.82 17.98 9.66
CA THR A 166 -6.02 18.67 10.19
C THR A 166 -6.04 18.74 11.72
N VAL A 167 -5.58 17.70 12.43
CA VAL A 167 -5.51 17.72 13.91
C VAL A 167 -4.55 18.79 14.43
N VAL A 168 -3.62 19.27 13.59
CA VAL A 168 -2.71 20.38 13.92
C VAL A 168 -3.21 21.73 13.36
N ILE A 169 -3.96 21.73 12.26
CA ILE A 169 -4.53 22.92 11.61
C ILE A 169 -5.90 23.24 12.20
N ASP A 170 -5.91 23.95 13.33
CA ASP A 170 -7.02 24.84 13.65
C ASP A 170 -6.48 26.28 13.61
N ILE A 171 -6.42 26.83 12.39
CA ILE A 171 -6.65 28.23 11.98
C ILE A 171 -6.67 28.23 10.43
N GLY A 172 -7.79 28.67 9.84
CA GLY A 172 -7.80 29.32 8.53
C GLY A 172 -8.12 28.44 7.32
N ALA A 173 -9.37 28.52 6.87
CA ALA A 173 -9.82 27.99 5.60
C ALA A 173 -9.02 28.56 4.40
N HIS A 174 -8.98 27.74 3.35
CA HIS A 174 -8.54 28.02 1.97
C HIS A 174 -7.07 27.75 1.63
N ILE A 175 -6.90 26.70 0.81
CA ILE A 175 -6.22 26.74 -0.49
C ILE A 175 -4.73 27.14 -0.45
N TYR A 176 -3.91 26.24 -1.01
CA TYR A 176 -2.49 26.39 -1.32
C TYR A 176 -1.48 26.20 -0.18
N SER A 177 -0.53 25.32 -0.46
CA SER A 177 0.79 25.23 0.16
C SER A 177 0.85 24.66 1.58
N SER A 178 1.62 23.59 1.67
CA SER A 178 2.26 23.10 2.87
C SER A 178 3.19 24.18 3.45
N ALA A 179 2.67 25.10 4.26
CA ALA A 179 3.38 25.97 5.21
C ALA A 179 2.34 27.02 5.68
N PRO A 180 1.91 27.13 6.96
CA PRO A 180 2.78 27.11 8.14
C PRO A 180 2.04 26.70 9.45
N VAL A 181 1.65 25.42 9.64
CA VAL A 181 0.92 25.01 10.86
C VAL A 181 1.40 23.67 11.43
N LEU A 182 2.71 23.49 11.49
CA LEU A 182 3.32 22.34 12.16
C LEU A 182 4.52 22.90 12.93
N LYS A 183 4.49 22.83 14.26
CA LYS A 183 5.60 23.30 15.10
C LYS A 183 6.53 22.11 15.38
N GLY A 184 7.75 22.18 14.84
CA GLY A 184 8.82 21.23 15.16
C GLY A 184 8.56 19.80 14.69
N ALA A 185 8.56 18.83 15.62
CA ALA A 185 8.57 17.39 15.33
C ALA A 185 7.25 16.82 14.78
N GLU A 186 6.16 17.59 14.78
CA GLU A 186 4.85 17.13 14.27
C GLU A 186 4.84 16.93 12.74
N TRP A 187 5.79 17.53 12.00
CA TRP A 187 5.99 17.29 10.56
C TRP A 187 6.37 15.83 10.23
N LEU A 188 6.84 15.06 11.22
CA LEU A 188 7.25 13.65 11.02
C LEU A 188 6.09 12.75 10.58
N VAL A 189 4.84 13.16 10.75
CA VAL A 189 3.65 12.43 10.29
C VAL A 189 3.68 12.19 8.77
N ILE A 190 4.24 13.13 7.99
CA ILE A 190 4.37 13.04 6.52
C ILE A 190 5.34 11.94 6.09
N LEU A 191 6.29 11.58 6.96
CA LEU A 191 7.22 10.49 6.67
C LEU A 191 6.49 9.15 6.55
N GLY A 192 5.40 8.94 7.28
CA GLY A 192 4.60 7.70 7.24
C GLY A 192 4.21 7.26 5.82
N PRO A 193 3.41 8.05 5.08
CA PRO A 193 2.93 7.69 3.76
C PRO A 193 3.96 7.88 2.67
N ALA A 194 4.86 8.85 2.81
CA ALA A 194 5.98 8.99 1.89
C ALA A 194 6.85 7.72 1.93
N PHE A 195 7.14 7.22 3.14
CA PHE A 195 7.84 5.97 3.36
C PHE A 195 7.03 4.77 2.85
N LEU A 196 5.74 4.66 3.16
CA LEU A 196 4.91 3.55 2.66
C LEU A 196 4.82 3.53 1.13
N THR A 197 4.58 4.69 0.51
CA THR A 197 4.50 4.84 -0.95
C THR A 197 5.85 4.50 -1.59
N PHE A 198 6.95 4.98 -1.01
CA PHE A 198 8.29 4.63 -1.46
C PHE A 198 8.53 3.12 -1.39
N LEU A 199 8.15 2.47 -0.30
CA LEU A 199 8.32 1.03 -0.15
C LEU A 199 7.47 0.24 -1.14
N LEU A 200 6.22 0.65 -1.37
CA LEU A 200 5.33 0.00 -2.32
C LEU A 200 5.80 0.18 -3.77
N LEU A 201 6.30 1.35 -4.14
CA LEU A 201 6.75 1.64 -5.50
C LEU A 201 8.17 1.16 -5.80
N PHE A 202 9.07 1.13 -4.81
CA PHE A 202 10.51 0.94 -5.07
C PHE A 202 11.16 -0.23 -4.33
N VAL A 203 10.55 -0.77 -3.26
CA VAL A 203 11.18 -1.81 -2.44
C VAL A 203 10.40 -3.12 -2.44
N SER A 204 9.24 -3.17 -1.80
CA SER A 204 8.56 -4.42 -1.45
C SER A 204 7.19 -4.63 -2.09
N GLY A 205 6.63 -3.64 -2.79
CA GLY A 205 5.34 -3.75 -3.46
C GLY A 205 5.46 -4.20 -4.92
N ILE A 206 5.23 -3.26 -5.84
CA ILE A 206 5.22 -3.48 -7.29
C ILE A 206 6.54 -4.11 -7.80
N PRO A 207 7.74 -3.68 -7.37
CA PRO A 207 9.02 -4.23 -7.84
C PRO A 207 9.23 -5.73 -7.64
N LEU A 208 8.63 -6.31 -6.59
CA LEU A 208 8.71 -7.75 -6.31
C LEU A 208 7.75 -8.56 -7.19
N LEU A 209 6.65 -7.96 -7.63
CA LEU A 209 5.63 -8.60 -8.47
C LEU A 209 5.92 -8.45 -9.97
N GLU A 210 6.60 -7.36 -10.35
CA GLU A 210 6.93 -7.00 -11.74
C GLU A 210 8.47 -6.87 -11.92
N PRO A 211 9.15 -8.01 -12.04
CA PRO A 211 10.51 -8.31 -11.59
C PRO A 211 11.55 -7.20 -11.82
N PHE A 212 11.72 -6.34 -10.80
CA PHE A 212 12.84 -5.40 -10.70
C PHE A 212 13.95 -5.87 -9.75
N TYR A 213 13.57 -6.40 -8.58
CA TYR A 213 14.48 -6.55 -7.44
C TYR A 213 15.62 -7.58 -7.64
N HIS A 214 15.41 -8.55 -8.52
CA HIS A 214 16.35 -9.66 -8.79
C HIS A 214 17.68 -9.22 -9.39
N THR A 215 17.67 -8.19 -10.24
CA THR A 215 18.85 -7.82 -11.04
C THR A 215 19.93 -7.11 -10.21
N TYR A 216 19.57 -6.50 -9.07
CA TYR A 216 20.49 -5.64 -8.32
C TYR A 216 21.01 -6.24 -7.02
N PHE A 217 20.28 -7.15 -6.36
CA PHE A 217 20.66 -7.67 -5.04
C PHE A 217 21.04 -9.16 -5.01
N ASN A 218 21.07 -9.87 -6.15
CA ASN A 218 21.37 -11.31 -6.21
C ASN A 218 20.52 -12.15 -5.23
N VAL A 219 19.27 -11.72 -5.01
CA VAL A 219 18.28 -12.44 -4.19
C VAL A 219 17.40 -13.23 -5.13
N SER A 220 17.25 -14.54 -4.88
CA SER A 220 16.34 -15.43 -5.60
C SER A 220 14.97 -14.79 -5.74
N CYS A 221 14.48 -14.66 -6.98
CA CYS A 221 13.09 -14.27 -7.23
C CYS A 221 12.21 -15.26 -6.47
N PRO A 222 11.18 -14.82 -5.73
CA PRO A 222 10.07 -15.71 -5.46
C PRO A 222 9.65 -16.31 -6.81
N GLN A 223 9.43 -17.62 -6.86
CA GLN A 223 9.02 -18.37 -8.07
C GLN A 223 7.73 -17.82 -8.74
N ASP A 224 7.18 -16.72 -8.23
CA ASP A 224 5.82 -16.23 -8.38
C ASP A 224 5.64 -14.86 -9.07
N SER A 225 6.71 -14.21 -9.55
CA SER A 225 6.54 -12.92 -10.27
C SER A 225 5.73 -13.10 -11.57
N SER A 226 4.81 -12.17 -11.83
CA SER A 226 3.85 -12.28 -12.93
C SER A 226 4.56 -12.23 -14.29
N ASP A 227 5.60 -11.40 -14.45
CA ASP A 227 6.30 -11.32 -15.74
C ASP A 227 7.16 -12.56 -16.01
N LYS A 228 7.67 -13.25 -14.98
CA LYS A 228 8.38 -14.53 -15.20
C LYS A 228 7.42 -15.63 -15.64
N LYS A 229 6.18 -15.63 -15.12
CA LYS A 229 5.14 -16.61 -15.47
C LYS A 229 4.48 -16.32 -16.82
N TYR A 230 4.21 -15.05 -17.13
CA TYR A 230 3.33 -14.65 -18.23
C TYR A 230 3.98 -13.71 -19.25
N GLY A 231 5.24 -13.28 -19.05
CA GLY A 231 5.91 -12.30 -19.93
C GLY A 231 6.03 -12.72 -21.40
N ASN A 232 6.09 -14.03 -21.65
CA ASN A 232 6.13 -14.58 -23.01
C ASN A 232 4.75 -14.56 -23.71
N VAL A 233 3.67 -14.38 -22.97
CA VAL A 233 2.29 -14.37 -23.49
C VAL A 233 1.95 -12.98 -24.05
N ALA A 234 1.56 -12.91 -25.33
CA ALA A 234 1.25 -11.64 -26.01
C ALA A 234 0.12 -10.86 -25.34
N SER A 235 -0.95 -11.55 -24.92
CA SER A 235 -2.09 -10.92 -24.24
C SER A 235 -1.72 -10.35 -22.86
N TYR A 236 -0.73 -10.93 -22.16
CA TYR A 236 -0.21 -10.35 -20.91
C TYR A 236 0.58 -9.07 -21.16
N ARG A 237 1.42 -9.04 -22.21
CA ARG A 237 2.13 -7.81 -22.61
C ARG A 237 1.15 -6.70 -23.02
N GLN A 238 0.10 -7.05 -23.76
CA GLN A 238 -0.95 -6.11 -24.12
C GLN A 238 -1.66 -5.56 -22.88
N TYR A 239 -2.00 -6.42 -21.92
CA TYR A 239 -2.55 -6.01 -20.63
C TYR A 239 -1.63 -5.02 -19.89
N LYS A 240 -0.32 -5.29 -19.78
CA LYS A 240 0.62 -4.34 -19.17
C LYS A 240 0.70 -2.98 -19.90
N LYS A 241 0.61 -2.97 -21.24
CA LYS A 241 0.62 -1.72 -22.02
C LYS A 241 -0.65 -0.88 -21.83
N LEU A 242 -1.79 -1.54 -21.60
CA LEU A 242 -3.12 -0.93 -21.53
C LEU A 242 -3.61 -0.63 -20.11
N THR A 243 -2.98 -1.19 -19.08
CA THR A 243 -3.43 -1.05 -17.69
C THR A 243 -2.39 -0.33 -16.84
N SER A 244 -2.84 0.72 -16.15
CA SER A 244 -2.03 1.53 -15.23
C SER A 244 -1.45 0.68 -14.09
N PRO A 245 -0.21 0.93 -13.61
CA PRO A 245 0.36 0.18 -12.51
C PRO A 245 -0.37 0.39 -11.17
N LEU A 246 -0.73 1.65 -10.86
CA LEU A 246 -1.29 2.02 -9.56
C LEU A 246 -2.66 2.69 -9.69
N VAL A 247 -2.75 3.82 -10.39
CA VAL A 247 -3.99 4.61 -10.47
C VAL A 247 -5.06 3.91 -11.33
N PRO A 248 -6.26 3.60 -10.81
CA PRO A 248 -7.33 2.98 -11.58
C PRO A 248 -7.77 3.88 -12.74
N LEU A 249 -7.57 3.41 -13.98
CA LEU A 249 -7.95 4.13 -15.18
C LEU A 249 -8.56 3.18 -16.22
N PRO A 250 -9.57 3.62 -16.99
CA PRO A 250 -10.07 2.85 -18.12
C PRO A 250 -8.94 2.51 -19.10
N PRO A 251 -8.82 1.25 -19.57
CA PRO A 251 -7.77 0.86 -20.51
C PRO A 251 -7.76 1.67 -21.80
N ALA A 252 -8.94 2.11 -22.25
CA ALA A 252 -9.11 2.98 -23.40
C ALA A 252 -8.45 4.35 -23.18
N VAL A 253 -8.47 4.90 -21.96
CA VAL A 253 -7.82 6.17 -21.66
C VAL A 253 -6.32 5.96 -21.50
N TYR A 254 -5.92 4.99 -20.68
CA TYR A 254 -4.52 4.71 -20.42
C TYR A 254 -3.74 4.36 -21.70
N GLY A 255 -4.32 3.56 -22.60
CA GLY A 255 -3.70 3.16 -23.86
C GLY A 255 -3.23 4.35 -24.72
N HIS A 256 -4.00 5.43 -24.78
CA HIS A 256 -3.71 6.60 -25.61
C HIS A 256 -2.75 7.62 -24.98
N LEU A 257 -2.43 7.49 -23.69
CA LEU A 257 -1.53 8.44 -23.02
C LEU A 257 -0.08 8.26 -23.48
N PRO A 258 0.67 9.37 -23.68
CA PRO A 258 2.06 9.30 -24.09
C PRO A 258 2.95 8.74 -22.97
N SER A 259 4.04 8.06 -23.33
CA SER A 259 4.89 7.35 -22.36
C SER A 259 5.53 8.24 -21.30
N TRP A 260 5.84 9.50 -21.62
CA TRP A 260 6.38 10.46 -20.66
C TRP A 260 5.35 10.81 -19.58
N PHE A 261 4.07 10.95 -19.95
CA PHE A 261 2.99 11.27 -19.02
C PHE A 261 2.74 10.09 -18.08
N LYS A 262 2.72 8.87 -18.62
CA LYS A 262 2.58 7.63 -17.84
C LYS A 262 3.68 7.50 -16.78
N ARG A 263 4.93 7.82 -17.14
CA ARG A 263 6.09 7.77 -16.23
C ARG A 263 5.98 8.76 -15.08
N ILE A 264 5.58 10.00 -15.37
CA ILE A 264 5.59 11.10 -14.40
C ILE A 264 4.37 11.05 -13.49
N PHE A 265 3.17 10.87 -14.06
CA PHE A 265 1.91 11.05 -13.33
C PHE A 265 1.24 9.75 -12.92
N LEU A 266 1.56 8.63 -13.59
CA LEU A 266 0.91 7.33 -13.35
C LEU A 266 1.88 6.27 -12.84
N PHE A 267 3.10 6.69 -12.46
CA PHE A 267 4.14 5.85 -11.90
C PHE A 267 4.54 4.66 -12.79
N GLU A 268 4.39 4.76 -14.12
CA GLU A 268 4.84 3.73 -15.07
C GLU A 268 6.35 3.83 -15.29
N PHE A 269 7.14 3.35 -14.32
CA PHE A 269 8.58 3.44 -14.43
C PHE A 269 9.17 2.42 -15.42
N PRO A 270 10.23 2.76 -16.18
CA PRO A 270 10.82 1.88 -17.19
C PRO A 270 11.27 0.52 -16.64
N PHE A 271 11.65 0.49 -15.37
CA PHE A 271 12.16 -0.71 -14.72
C PHE A 271 11.08 -1.76 -14.44
N TYR A 272 9.79 -1.41 -14.44
CA TYR A 272 8.69 -2.38 -14.33
C TYR A 272 8.53 -3.27 -15.57
N SER A 273 9.07 -2.85 -16.72
CA SER A 273 8.89 -3.58 -17.99
C SER A 273 10.22 -4.05 -18.61
N ARG A 274 11.33 -3.93 -17.87
CA ARG A 274 12.70 -4.16 -18.40
C ARG A 274 12.95 -5.60 -18.87
N ASN A 275 12.26 -6.57 -18.29
CA ASN A 275 12.45 -8.00 -18.56
C ASN A 275 11.39 -8.59 -19.52
N LEU A 276 10.48 -7.78 -20.04
CA LEU A 276 9.55 -8.22 -21.08
C LEU A 276 10.30 -8.29 -22.40
N ALA A 277 10.13 -9.39 -23.15
CA ALA A 277 10.68 -9.51 -24.50
C ALA A 277 10.27 -8.26 -25.31
N GLN A 278 11.27 -7.52 -25.78
CA GLN A 278 11.02 -6.40 -26.69
C GLN A 278 10.41 -7.00 -27.95
N GLU A 279 9.17 -6.61 -28.27
CA GLU A 279 8.67 -6.78 -29.63
C GLU A 279 9.65 -6.02 -30.53
N SER A 280 10.39 -6.77 -31.34
CA SER A 280 11.17 -6.23 -32.44
C SER A 280 10.22 -5.41 -33.30
N TYR A 281 10.25 -4.09 -33.12
CA TYR A 281 9.55 -3.15 -33.97
C TYR A 281 10.05 -3.39 -35.39
N THR A 282 9.26 -4.10 -36.18
CA THR A 282 9.39 -4.08 -37.63
C THR A 282 8.72 -2.79 -38.06
N THR A 283 9.57 -1.77 -38.26
CA THR A 283 9.37 -0.49 -38.98
C THR A 283 8.09 0.29 -38.74
#